data_AF-A0A072TX27-F1
#
_entry.id   AF-A0A072TX27-F1
#
_cell.length_a   1.000
_cell.length_b   1.000
_cell.length_c   1.000
_cell.angle_alpha   90.00
_cell.angle_beta   90.00
_cell.angle_gamma   90.00
#
_symmetry.space_group_name_H-M   'P 1'
#
loop_
_entity.id
_entity.type
_entity.pdbx_description
1 polymer ?
#
loop_
_entity_poly.entity_id
_entity_poly.type
_entity_poly.pdbx_seq_one_letter_code
_entity_poly.pdbx_strand_id
1 'polypeptide(L)' 'MADIIKFVYVIIIVLFIFFSGKNIDAKNICIDDVHCQKYKCSPGLYPTCINGWCECK' A
#
# COMPACT_ATOMS: atom_id res chain seq x y z
N MET A 1 3.32 28.09 -24.69
CA MET A 1 2.14 27.44 -24.08
C MET A 1 2.21 25.91 -24.17
N ALA A 2 2.55 25.33 -25.32
CA ALA A 2 2.69 23.87 -25.48
C ALA A 2 3.76 23.21 -24.59
N ASP A 3 4.89 23.87 -24.33
CA ASP A 3 5.96 23.31 -23.50
C ASP A 3 5.60 23.19 -22.02
N ILE A 4 4.84 24.15 -21.50
CA ILE A 4 4.35 24.12 -20.11
C ILE A 4 3.34 22.97 -19.94
N ILE A 5 2.48 22.74 -20.94
CA ILE A 5 1.51 21.64 -20.91
C ILE A 5 2.22 20.28 -20.91
N LYS A 6 3.28 20.11 -21.71
CA LYS A 6 4.11 18.90 -21.69
C LYS A 6 4.75 18.66 -20.32
N PHE A 7 5.29 19.70 -19.70
CA PHE A 7 5.91 19.60 -18.38
C PHE A 7 4.91 19.16 -17.30
N VAL A 8 3.70 19.74 -17.30
CA VAL A 8 2.63 19.36 -16.37
C VAL A 8 2.22 17.90 -16.58
N TYR A 9 2.13 17.44 -17.83
CA TYR A 9 1.73 16.07 -18.13
C TYR A 9 2.75 15.02 -17.61
N VAL A 10 4.04 15.31 -17.73
CA VAL A 10 5.11 14.45 -17.20
C VAL A 10 5.03 14.36 -15.67
N ILE A 11 4.80 15.47 -14.98
CA ILE A 11 4.64 15.49 -13.52
C ILE A 11 3.43 14.65 -13.08
N ILE A 12 2.29 14.80 -13.76
CA ILE A 12 1.08 14.02 -13.45
C ILE A 12 1.35 12.52 -13.60
N ILE A 13 2.03 12.09 -14.66
CA ILE A 13 2.37 10.67 -14.89
C ILE A 13 3.27 10.16 -13.76
N VAL A 14 4.31 10.91 -13.39
CA VAL A 14 5.24 10.52 -12.31
C VAL A 14 4.49 10.39 -10.98
N LEU A 15 3.61 11.34 -10.66
CA LEU A 15 2.78 11.28 -9.46
C LEU A 15 1.83 10.08 -9.47
N PHE A 16 1.20 9.78 -10.60
CA PHE A 16 0.32 8.62 -10.74
C PHE A 16 1.03 7.29 -10.51
N ILE A 17 2.23 7.11 -11.10
CA ILE A 17 3.03 5.90 -10.93
C ILE A 17 3.47 5.77 -9.47
N PHE A 18 3.91 6.87 -8.85
CA PHE A 18 4.33 6.89 -7.45
C PHE A 18 3.17 6.56 -6.49
N PHE A 19 1.99 7.11 -6.75
CA PHE A 19 0.79 6.85 -5.94
C PHE A 19 0.28 5.42 -6.12
N SER A 20 0.36 4.88 -7.33
CA SER A 20 -0.01 3.49 -7.63
C SER A 20 0.96 2.50 -6.97
N GLY A 21 2.27 2.78 -7.02
CA GLY A 21 3.29 1.96 -6.38
C GLY A 21 3.16 1.94 -4.85
N LYS A 22 2.92 3.09 -4.23
CA LYS A 22 2.71 3.16 -2.77
C LYS A 22 1.40 2.54 -2.27
N ASN A 23 0.40 2.38 -3.15
CA ASN A 23 -0.86 1.72 -2.79
C ASN A 23 -0.73 0.18 -2.74
N ILE A 24 0.23 -0.40 -3.43
CA ILE A 24 0.50 -1.85 -3.37
C ILE A 24 1.03 -2.23 -1.98
N ASP A 25 1.88 -1.38 -1.38
CA ASP A 25 2.37 -1.56 -0.01
C ASP A 25 1.37 -1.18 1.09
N ALA A 26 0.30 -0.42 0.77
CA ALA A 26 -0.71 -0.03 1.75
C ALA A 26 -1.66 -1.18 2.12
N LYS A 27 -1.77 -2.18 1.25
CA LYS A 27 -2.61 -3.35 1.45
C LYS A 27 -1.71 -4.54 1.78
N ASN A 28 -1.57 -4.85 3.07
CA ASN A 28 -0.95 -6.09 3.56
C ASN A 28 -1.81 -7.29 3.12
N ILE A 29 -1.73 -7.63 1.83
CA ILE A 29 -2.31 -8.85 1.30
C ILE A 29 -1.56 -10.00 1.96
N CYS A 30 -2.30 -10.94 2.52
CA CYS A 30 -1.73 -12.11 3.17
C CYS A 30 -2.34 -13.37 2.58
N ILE A 31 -1.54 -14.44 2.58
CA ILE A 31 -2.00 -15.80 2.27
C ILE A 31 -2.03 -16.63 3.57
N ASP A 32 -1.14 -16.29 4.49
CA ASP A 32 -0.93 -16.98 5.76
C ASP A 32 -0.58 -15.92 6.82
N ASP A 33 -0.85 -16.22 8.10
CA ASP A 33 -0.61 -15.34 9.25
C ASP A 33 0.86 -14.89 9.34
N VAL A 34 1.78 -15.72 8.83
CA VAL A 34 3.23 -15.45 8.79
C VAL A 34 3.57 -14.22 7.94
N HIS A 35 2.74 -13.90 6.95
CA HIS A 35 2.92 -12.73 6.08
C HIS A 35 2.54 -11.42 6.80
N CYS A 36 1.85 -11.51 7.95
CA CYS A 36 1.45 -10.36 8.72
C CYS A 36 2.53 -9.92 9.72
N GLN A 37 2.85 -8.64 9.69
CA GLN A 37 3.83 -8.05 10.60
C GLN A 37 3.31 -8.09 12.05
N LYS A 38 4.02 -8.86 12.90
CA LYS A 38 3.65 -9.10 14.31
C LYS A 38 3.55 -7.84 15.16
N TYR A 39 4.22 -6.76 14.77
CA TYR A 39 4.29 -5.50 15.52
C TYR A 39 3.21 -4.47 15.14
N LYS A 40 2.30 -4.78 14.20
CA LYS A 40 1.19 -3.87 13.84
C LYS A 40 0.06 -3.84 14.88
N CYS A 41 -0.05 -4.86 15.72
CA CYS A 41 -1.18 -5.00 16.65
C CYS A 41 -0.83 -4.50 18.05
N SER A 42 -1.85 -4.00 18.77
CA SER A 42 -1.72 -3.65 20.18
C SER A 42 -1.31 -4.89 21.01
N PRO A 43 -0.59 -4.70 22.12
CA PRO A 43 -0.19 -5.80 22.99
C PRO A 43 -1.40 -6.63 23.44
N GLY A 44 -1.35 -7.94 23.19
CA GLY A 44 -2.44 -8.88 23.47
C GLY A 44 -3.27 -9.29 22.26
N LEU A 45 -3.11 -8.61 21.11
CA LEU A 45 -3.73 -8.97 19.84
C LEU A 45 -2.69 -9.57 18.89
N TYR A 46 -3.08 -10.61 18.16
CA TYR A 46 -2.23 -11.27 17.19
C TYR A 46 -2.68 -10.92 15.76
N PRO A 47 -1.75 -10.57 14.86
CA PRO A 47 -2.11 -10.37 13.47
C PRO A 47 -2.46 -11.71 12.83
N THR A 48 -3.62 -11.78 12.21
CA THR A 48 -4.16 -12.95 11.51
C THR A 48 -4.58 -12.57 10.11
N CYS A 49 -4.48 -13.51 9.19
CA CYS A 49 -4.88 -13.35 7.81
C CYS A 49 -6.36 -13.70 7.65
N ILE A 50 -7.19 -12.69 7.47
CA ILE A 50 -8.64 -12.84 7.32
C ILE A 50 -9.03 -12.36 5.93
N ASN A 51 -9.59 -13.24 5.10
CA ASN A 51 -10.03 -12.94 3.73
C ASN A 51 -8.93 -12.32 2.85
N GLY A 52 -7.67 -12.70 3.08
CA GLY A 52 -6.51 -12.15 2.37
C GLY A 52 -6.01 -10.81 2.91
N TRP A 53 -6.48 -10.37 4.07
CA TRP A 53 -6.10 -9.14 4.75
C TRP A 53 -5.51 -9.41 6.14
N CYS A 54 -4.43 -8.72 6.49
CA CYS A 54 -3.92 -8.76 7.86
C CYS A 54 -4.83 -7.96 8.79
N GLU A 55 -5.53 -8.64 9.70
CA GLU A 55 -6.37 -8.06 10.76
C GLU A 55 -5.81 -8.43 12.14
N CYS A 56 -6.03 -7.58 13.15
CA CYS A 56 -5.63 -7.83 14.53
C CYS A 56 -6.79 -8.45 15.31
N LYS A 57 -6.59 -9.62 15.92
CA LYS A 57 -7.60 -10.33 16.70
C LYS A 57 -7.07 -10.80 18.04
#